data_AF-A0A830C8Y7-F1
#
_entry.id   AF-A0A830C8Y7-F1
#
_cell.length_a   1.000
_cell.length_b   1.000
_cell.length_c   1.000
_cell.angle_alpha   90.00
_cell.angle_beta   90.00
_cell.angle_gamma   90.00
#
_symmetry.space_group_name_H-M   'P 1'
#
loop_
_entity.id
_entity.type
_entity.pdbx_description
1 polymer ?
#
loop_
_entity_poly.entity_id
_entity_poly.type
_entity_poly.pdbx_seq_one_letter_code
_entity_poly.pdbx_strand_id
1 'polypeptide(L)'
;MEFRFIYYPCNFLQTGSLSPSEIGATASVLLGFAPPSTLTSASSSKLNEVLTPNPFDRPRALLMLEVTGAEESQLVADSDESPFSGALRVKVEGNGRVDIQLNDEVSLVSLDELSSNSECSDKELSEFASWLGGSYVEDESQRLNGELIIPTTNGAFLRLHLSERADKEFATSLVLLVNNIRRANEIHQDLAKSEISPAELITGRFGGIKALQDHYGKEGIAQSGLEVFVNSISKAFSSLQSAYQGLMPNSLIIIPICLQIQFV
;
A
#
# COMPACT_ATOMS: atom_id res chain seq x y z
N MET A 1 15.14 9.31 13.94
CA MET A 1 15.49 8.61 12.69
C MET A 1 14.98 9.44 11.51
N GLU A 2 15.78 9.69 10.47
CA GLU A 2 15.38 10.50 9.30
C GLU A 2 14.82 9.59 8.20
N PHE A 3 13.56 9.79 7.80
CA PHE A 3 12.98 9.08 6.66
C PHE A 3 13.17 9.92 5.41
N ARG A 4 13.93 9.42 4.43
CA ARG A 4 14.18 10.16 3.18
C ARG A 4 13.25 9.67 2.09
N PHE A 5 12.56 10.61 1.46
CA PHE A 5 11.78 10.32 0.25
C PHE A 5 12.44 10.94 -0.97
N ILE A 6 12.68 10.14 -2.02
CA ILE A 6 13.23 10.58 -3.32
C ILE A 6 12.13 10.54 -4.38
N TYR A 7 11.95 11.65 -5.09
CA TYR A 7 10.84 11.89 -6.03
C TYR A 7 11.33 12.02 -7.47
N TYR A 8 10.55 11.51 -8.42
CA TYR A 8 10.74 11.70 -9.86
C TYR A 8 9.56 12.49 -10.45
N PRO A 9 9.63 13.06 -11.67
CA PRO A 9 8.52 13.84 -12.23
C PRO A 9 7.55 12.98 -13.07
N CYS A 10 6.24 13.14 -12.85
CA CYS A 10 5.17 12.71 -13.76
C CYS A 10 4.11 13.83 -13.92
N ASN A 11 3.74 14.15 -15.17
CA ASN A 11 2.80 15.24 -15.49
C ASN A 11 1.40 14.69 -15.81
N PHE A 12 0.40 14.80 -14.92
CA PHE A 12 -1.04 14.69 -15.28
C PHE A 12 -1.96 15.51 -14.34
N LEU A 13 -3.18 15.81 -14.82
CA LEU A 13 -4.13 16.89 -14.44
C LEU A 13 -4.73 16.86 -13.01
N GLN A 14 -5.37 17.97 -12.63
CA GLN A 14 -5.66 18.46 -11.26
C GLN A 14 -6.94 17.93 -10.58
N THR A 15 -6.77 17.37 -9.38
CA THR A 15 -7.61 17.56 -8.17
C THR A 15 -6.68 17.47 -6.94
N GLY A 16 -6.93 18.33 -5.92
CA GLY A 16 -6.19 18.49 -4.65
C GLY A 16 -4.78 17.88 -4.53
N SER A 17 -3.73 18.64 -4.86
CA SER A 17 -2.34 18.20 -4.70
C SER A 17 -1.71 18.66 -3.38
N LEU A 18 -1.01 17.72 -2.73
CA LEU A 18 -0.09 18.01 -1.64
C LEU A 18 1.35 18.05 -2.17
N SER A 19 2.10 19.02 -1.70
CA SER A 19 3.55 19.08 -1.84
C SER A 19 4.21 18.03 -0.95
N PRO A 20 5.50 17.72 -1.20
CA PRO A 20 6.23 16.76 -0.40
C PRO A 20 6.21 17.13 1.11
N SER A 21 6.47 18.40 1.46
CA SER A 21 6.45 18.85 2.86
C SER A 21 5.06 18.74 3.50
N GLU A 22 3.99 18.91 2.72
CA GLU A 22 2.62 18.69 3.18
C GLU A 22 2.36 17.21 3.50
N ILE A 23 2.93 16.27 2.75
CA ILE A 23 2.81 14.82 3.04
C ILE A 23 3.56 14.44 4.31
N GLY A 24 4.77 14.97 4.47
CA GLY A 24 5.55 14.72 5.70
C GLY A 24 4.79 15.21 6.92
N ALA A 25 4.17 16.39 6.82
CA ALA A 25 3.30 16.90 7.85
C ALA A 25 2.03 16.06 8.06
N THR A 26 1.36 15.62 6.99
CA THR A 26 0.20 14.73 7.09
C THR A 26 0.57 13.46 7.85
N ALA A 27 1.69 12.83 7.49
CA ALA A 27 2.17 11.62 8.15
C ALA A 27 2.51 11.86 9.62
N SER A 28 3.22 12.94 9.95
CA SER A 28 3.48 13.31 11.35
C SER A 28 2.18 13.52 12.13
N VAL A 29 1.20 14.22 11.56
CA VAL A 29 -0.08 14.48 12.23
C VAL A 29 -0.90 13.20 12.41
N LEU A 30 -0.93 12.33 11.40
CA LEU A 30 -1.58 11.00 11.44
C LEU A 30 -0.85 9.99 12.33
N LEU A 31 0.35 10.29 12.82
CA LEU A 31 1.04 9.48 13.82
C LEU A 31 0.91 10.07 15.23
N GLY A 32 0.12 11.14 15.38
CA GLY A 32 -0.11 11.79 16.67
C GLY A 32 0.81 12.98 16.97
N PHE A 33 1.73 13.35 16.08
CA PHE A 33 2.69 14.42 16.31
C PHE A 33 2.16 15.81 15.92
N ALA A 34 2.76 16.85 16.49
CA ALA A 34 2.46 18.22 16.09
C ALA A 34 2.91 18.45 14.62
N PRO A 35 2.11 19.17 13.82
CA PRO A 35 2.54 19.55 12.47
C PRO A 35 3.82 20.43 12.54
N PRO A 36 4.73 20.32 11.57
CA PRO A 36 5.92 21.16 11.51
C PRO A 36 5.58 22.66 11.57
N SER A 37 6.31 23.42 12.40
CA SER A 37 6.11 24.87 12.54
C SER A 37 6.47 25.67 11.28
N THR A 38 7.12 25.03 10.32
CA THR A 38 7.51 25.57 9.01
C THR A 38 6.37 25.53 7.98
N LEU A 39 5.24 24.90 8.30
CA LEU A 39 4.08 24.87 7.41
C LEU A 39 3.45 26.25 7.25
N THR A 40 3.09 26.57 6.01
CA THR A 40 2.32 27.78 5.73
C THR A 40 0.87 27.63 6.17
N SER A 41 0.18 28.75 6.37
CA SER A 41 -1.26 28.76 6.63
C SER A 41 -2.06 28.09 5.50
N ALA A 42 -1.64 28.29 4.24
CA ALA A 42 -2.26 27.65 3.07
C ALA A 42 -2.09 26.12 3.12
N SER A 43 -0.90 25.63 3.43
CA SER A 43 -0.61 24.19 3.60
C SER A 43 -1.38 23.58 4.76
N SER A 44 -1.50 24.31 5.87
CA SER A 44 -2.28 23.90 7.05
C SER A 44 -3.77 23.79 6.73
N SER A 45 -4.30 24.69 5.89
CA SER A 45 -5.69 24.62 5.43
C SER A 45 -5.95 23.35 4.60
N LYS A 46 -5.04 23.00 3.68
CA LYS A 46 -5.14 21.76 2.90
C LYS A 46 -5.05 20.52 3.78
N LEU A 47 -4.18 20.54 4.79
CA LEU A 47 -4.07 19.47 5.80
C LEU A 47 -5.38 19.29 6.57
N ASN A 48 -6.05 20.37 6.95
CA ASN A 48 -7.34 20.27 7.65
C ASN A 48 -8.45 19.64 6.80
N GLU A 49 -8.42 19.81 5.47
CA GLU A 49 -9.36 19.12 4.57
C GLU A 49 -9.12 17.60 4.53
N VAL A 50 -7.86 17.19 4.71
CA VAL A 50 -7.39 15.81 4.68
C VAL A 50 -7.58 15.09 6.04
N LEU A 51 -7.50 15.82 7.15
CA LEU A 51 -7.34 15.27 8.50
C LEU A 51 -8.62 15.28 9.36
N THR A 52 -9.82 15.41 8.79
CA THR A 52 -11.05 15.58 9.58
C THR A 52 -11.79 14.26 9.92
N PRO A 53 -12.36 14.09 11.15
CA PRO A 53 -12.39 15.00 12.30
C PRO A 53 -11.74 14.46 13.60
N ASN A 54 -11.38 15.42 14.45
CA ASN A 54 -10.85 15.36 15.82
C ASN A 54 -9.32 15.13 15.99
N PRO A 55 -8.53 16.18 16.29
CA PRO A 55 -7.11 16.08 16.59
C PRO A 55 -6.79 15.39 17.94
N PHE A 56 -7.80 14.94 18.68
CA PHE A 56 -7.66 14.13 19.90
C PHE A 56 -7.97 12.64 19.68
N ASP A 57 -8.64 12.28 18.58
CA ASP A 57 -8.89 10.89 18.14
C ASP A 57 -7.95 10.54 16.99
N ARG A 58 -6.67 10.87 17.15
CA ARG A 58 -5.72 10.72 16.05
C ARG A 58 -5.48 9.23 15.80
N PRO A 59 -5.50 8.82 14.53
CA PRO A 59 -4.74 7.69 14.05
C PRO A 59 -3.40 7.62 14.77
N ARG A 60 -3.08 6.45 15.31
CA ARG A 60 -1.72 6.14 15.76
C ARG A 60 -1.11 5.07 14.88
N ALA A 61 -1.68 4.86 13.70
CA ALA A 61 -1.17 3.90 12.74
C ALA A 61 -1.41 4.36 11.31
N LEU A 62 -0.39 4.21 10.46
CA LEU A 62 -0.38 4.66 9.07
C LEU A 62 0.21 3.57 8.17
N LEU A 63 -0.49 3.22 7.09
CA LEU A 63 0.04 2.36 6.02
C LEU A 63 0.41 3.22 4.80
N MET A 64 1.67 3.14 4.38
CA MET A 64 2.20 3.78 3.18
C MET A 64 2.68 2.70 2.19
N LEU A 65 2.07 2.64 1.02
CA LEU A 65 2.41 1.67 -0.02
C LEU A 65 2.87 2.37 -1.30
N GLU A 66 4.10 2.09 -1.73
CA GLU A 66 4.65 2.52 -3.01
C GLU A 66 4.27 1.50 -4.10
N VAL A 67 3.55 1.93 -5.15
CA VAL A 67 3.13 1.04 -6.25
C VAL A 67 3.74 1.51 -7.56
N THR A 68 4.45 0.62 -8.25
CA THR A 68 5.06 0.90 -9.57
C THR A 68 4.30 0.22 -10.71
N GLY A 69 4.21 0.89 -11.86
CA GLY A 69 3.43 0.44 -13.02
C GLY A 69 1.95 0.82 -13.00
N ALA A 70 1.42 1.51 -11.99
CA ALA A 70 0.02 1.93 -11.98
C ALA A 70 -0.09 3.44 -12.16
N GLU A 71 -0.98 3.89 -13.06
CA GLU A 71 -1.35 5.30 -13.15
C GLU A 71 -2.36 5.65 -12.05
N GLU A 72 -2.33 6.89 -11.56
CA GLU A 72 -3.22 7.37 -10.49
C GLU A 72 -4.70 7.16 -10.84
N SER A 73 -5.12 7.51 -12.07
CA SER A 73 -6.49 7.32 -12.57
C SER A 73 -6.97 5.86 -12.55
N GLN A 74 -6.05 4.89 -12.52
CA GLN A 74 -6.37 3.47 -12.52
C GLN A 74 -6.43 2.88 -11.10
N LEU A 75 -5.76 3.53 -10.14
CA LEU A 75 -5.88 3.24 -8.70
C LEU A 75 -7.02 4.03 -8.04
N VAL A 76 -7.39 5.15 -8.67
CA VAL A 76 -8.38 6.13 -8.20
C VAL A 76 -9.59 6.07 -9.13
N ALA A 77 -10.40 5.02 -8.98
CA ALA A 77 -11.76 5.05 -9.51
C ALA A 77 -12.61 5.99 -8.63
N ASP A 78 -13.26 6.97 -9.28
CA ASP A 78 -14.02 8.08 -8.68
C ASP A 78 -15.43 7.69 -8.22
N SER A 79 -15.68 6.41 -7.96
CA SER A 79 -17.00 5.91 -7.56
C SER A 79 -17.10 5.70 -6.05
N ASP A 80 -18.28 6.00 -5.49
CA ASP A 80 -18.66 5.69 -4.10
C ASP A 80 -18.58 4.18 -3.77
N GLU A 81 -18.54 3.34 -4.82
CA GLU A 81 -18.35 1.89 -4.79
C GLU A 81 -16.86 1.49 -4.94
N SER A 82 -15.94 2.44 -4.79
CA SER A 82 -14.50 2.16 -4.86
C SER A 82 -14.09 1.32 -3.64
N PRO A 83 -13.31 0.22 -3.83
CA PRO A 83 -12.85 -0.64 -2.73
C PRO A 83 -11.94 0.09 -1.72
N PHE A 84 -11.60 1.36 -1.99
CA PHE A 84 -10.86 2.24 -1.11
C PHE A 84 -11.70 3.44 -0.65
N SER A 85 -13.03 3.38 -0.61
CA SER A 85 -13.91 4.56 -0.36
C SER A 85 -13.62 5.31 0.95
N GLY A 86 -12.92 4.67 1.90
CA GLY A 86 -12.38 5.32 3.09
C GLY A 86 -10.98 5.94 2.96
N ALA A 87 -10.16 5.44 2.03
CA ALA A 87 -8.75 5.78 1.90
C ALA A 87 -8.51 7.28 1.67
N LEU A 88 -7.48 7.82 2.33
CA LEU A 88 -7.02 9.19 2.13
C LEU A 88 -6.08 9.16 0.95
N ARG A 89 -6.65 9.50 -0.20
CA ARG A 89 -5.95 9.47 -1.48
C ARG A 89 -5.30 10.83 -1.67
N VAL A 90 -3.98 10.87 -1.64
CA VAL A 90 -3.22 12.12 -1.75
C VAL A 90 -2.41 12.10 -3.03
N LYS A 91 -2.72 13.04 -3.93
CA LYS A 91 -1.86 13.36 -5.07
C LYS A 91 -0.64 14.14 -4.59
N VAL A 92 0.54 13.75 -5.04
CA VAL A 92 1.80 14.43 -4.70
C VAL A 92 2.30 15.24 -5.88
N GLU A 93 2.46 16.56 -5.73
CA GLU A 93 3.02 17.43 -6.77
C GLU A 93 4.42 17.94 -6.39
N GLY A 94 5.39 17.80 -7.31
CA GLY A 94 6.71 18.43 -7.22
C GLY A 94 7.89 17.46 -7.19
N ASN A 95 9.11 18.01 -7.25
CA ASN A 95 10.35 17.31 -6.94
C ASN A 95 10.91 17.89 -5.63
N GLY A 96 11.24 17.06 -4.66
CA GLY A 96 11.83 17.56 -3.41
C GLY A 96 11.87 16.52 -2.32
N ARG A 97 12.95 16.47 -1.54
CA ARG A 97 13.09 15.54 -0.43
C ARG A 97 12.21 15.95 0.74
N VAL A 98 11.66 14.96 1.44
CA VAL A 98 10.92 15.18 2.68
C VAL A 98 11.57 14.33 3.73
N ASP A 99 11.88 14.96 4.84
CA ASP A 99 12.27 14.27 6.04
C ASP A 99 11.02 14.20 6.93
N ILE A 100 10.49 12.99 7.16
CA ILE A 100 9.54 12.82 8.27
C ILE A 100 10.39 12.69 9.52
N GLN A 101 10.30 13.69 10.39
CA GLN A 101 10.85 13.59 11.74
C GLN A 101 9.93 12.68 12.55
N LEU A 102 10.32 11.41 12.68
CA LEU A 102 9.69 10.50 13.64
C LEU A 102 10.40 10.62 14.98
N ASN A 103 9.59 10.71 16.04
CA ASN A 103 10.06 10.59 17.41
C ASN A 103 10.37 9.13 17.74
N ASP A 104 11.10 8.87 18.83
CA ASP A 104 11.49 7.51 19.26
C ASP A 104 10.29 6.66 19.72
N GLU A 105 9.09 7.24 19.77
CA GLU A 105 7.83 6.60 20.16
C GLU A 105 7.06 5.96 18.98
N VAL A 106 7.69 5.85 17.80
CA VAL A 106 7.11 5.23 16.59
C VAL A 106 7.72 3.86 16.33
N SER A 107 6.87 2.85 16.26
CA SER A 107 7.19 1.51 15.75
C SER A 107 7.15 1.52 14.22
N LEU A 108 8.26 1.15 13.59
CA LEU A 108 8.37 1.02 12.14
C LEU A 108 8.20 -0.45 11.74
N VAL A 109 7.29 -0.72 10.81
CA VAL A 109 7.06 -2.06 10.26
C VAL A 109 7.27 -2.00 8.74
N SER A 110 8.41 -2.52 8.27
CA SER A 110 8.70 -2.63 6.84
C SER A 110 8.17 -3.96 6.29
N LEU A 111 7.18 -3.88 5.41
CA LEU A 111 6.61 -5.04 4.70
C LEU A 111 7.63 -5.68 3.75
N ASP A 112 8.63 -4.92 3.28
CA ASP A 112 9.69 -5.44 2.40
C ASP A 112 10.76 -6.22 3.19
N GLU A 113 10.98 -5.89 4.46
CA GLU A 113 11.94 -6.60 5.32
C GLU A 113 11.35 -7.89 5.88
N LEU A 114 10.05 -7.90 6.17
CA LEU A 114 9.32 -9.09 6.62
C LEU A 114 9.34 -10.24 5.60
N SER A 115 9.54 -9.95 4.30
CA SER A 115 9.65 -10.96 3.24
C SER A 115 11.07 -11.47 3.01
N SER A 116 12.11 -10.79 3.51
CA SER A 116 13.53 -11.07 3.16
C SER A 116 14.00 -12.50 3.51
N ASN A 117 13.27 -13.23 4.35
CA ASN A 117 13.60 -14.59 4.79
C ASN A 117 12.57 -15.67 4.36
N SER A 118 11.51 -15.33 3.62
CA SER A 118 10.49 -16.29 3.20
C SER A 118 10.28 -16.27 1.68
N GLU A 119 10.73 -17.34 1.01
CA GLU A 119 10.32 -17.61 -0.37
C GLU A 119 8.83 -17.99 -0.40
N CYS A 120 8.08 -17.43 -1.35
CA CYS A 120 6.69 -17.81 -1.58
C CYS A 120 6.60 -19.30 -1.93
N SER A 121 5.62 -20.00 -1.36
CA SER A 121 5.38 -21.42 -1.59
C SER A 121 4.11 -21.68 -2.40
N ASP A 122 4.04 -22.85 -3.05
CA ASP A 122 2.84 -23.33 -3.75
C ASP A 122 1.60 -23.36 -2.84
N LYS A 123 1.82 -23.70 -1.55
CA LYS A 123 0.77 -23.64 -0.53
C LYS A 123 0.25 -22.22 -0.31
N GLU A 124 1.13 -21.23 -0.18
CA GLU A 124 0.73 -19.83 0.00
C GLU A 124 -0.02 -19.29 -1.22
N LEU A 125 0.37 -19.69 -2.43
CA LEU A 125 -0.36 -19.37 -3.65
C LEU A 125 -1.77 -19.95 -3.64
N SER A 126 -1.92 -21.22 -3.23
CA SER A 126 -3.22 -21.89 -3.14
C SER A 126 -4.13 -21.25 -2.09
N GLU A 127 -3.59 -20.93 -0.91
CA GLU A 127 -4.32 -20.22 0.15
C GLU A 127 -4.71 -18.80 -0.28
N PHE A 128 -3.82 -18.08 -0.95
CA PHE A 128 -4.08 -16.76 -1.51
C PHE A 128 -5.16 -16.79 -2.58
N ALA A 129 -5.08 -17.74 -3.52
CA ALA A 129 -6.07 -17.90 -4.57
C ALA A 129 -7.45 -18.20 -3.97
N SER A 130 -7.52 -19.15 -3.04
CA SER A 130 -8.74 -19.51 -2.32
C SER A 130 -9.34 -18.32 -1.58
N TRP A 131 -8.50 -17.49 -0.96
CA TRP A 131 -8.93 -16.27 -0.27
C TRP A 131 -9.57 -15.24 -1.21
N LEU A 132 -9.21 -15.22 -2.48
CA LEU A 132 -9.82 -14.38 -3.52
C LEU A 132 -10.94 -15.09 -4.30
N GLY A 133 -11.32 -16.32 -3.93
CA GLY A 133 -12.31 -17.11 -4.66
C GLY A 133 -11.79 -17.69 -5.98
N GLY A 134 -10.46 -17.72 -6.14
CA GLY A 134 -9.76 -18.34 -7.24
C GLY A 134 -9.18 -19.72 -6.89
N SER A 135 -8.22 -20.17 -7.70
CA SER A 135 -7.56 -21.46 -7.54
C SER A 135 -6.10 -21.40 -8.02
N TYR A 136 -5.26 -22.25 -7.44
CA TYR A 136 -3.91 -22.51 -7.94
C TYR A 136 -3.78 -23.98 -8.30
N VAL A 137 -3.28 -24.27 -9.50
CA VAL A 137 -3.00 -25.63 -9.97
C VAL A 137 -1.49 -25.81 -10.01
N GLU A 138 -0.97 -26.62 -9.10
CA GLU A 138 0.45 -26.93 -9.01
C GLU A 138 0.97 -27.66 -10.27
N ASP A 139 2.21 -27.36 -10.64
CA ASP A 139 2.95 -28.13 -11.64
C ASP A 139 3.86 -29.12 -10.91
N GLU A 140 3.66 -30.42 -11.17
CA GLU A 140 4.45 -31.50 -10.55
C GLU A 140 5.94 -31.47 -10.96
N SER A 141 6.29 -30.76 -12.04
CA SER A 141 7.64 -30.71 -12.58
C SER A 141 8.56 -29.70 -11.86
N GLN A 142 8.01 -28.58 -11.38
CA GLN A 142 8.79 -27.53 -10.74
C GLN A 142 7.94 -26.65 -9.82
N ARG A 143 8.51 -26.30 -8.66
CA ARG A 143 7.89 -25.36 -7.70
C ARG A 143 7.60 -24.01 -8.34
N LEU A 144 6.42 -23.46 -8.01
CA LEU A 144 5.97 -22.16 -8.50
C LEU A 144 5.98 -22.07 -10.03
N ASN A 145 5.63 -23.14 -10.74
CA ASN A 145 5.43 -23.12 -12.19
C ASN A 145 3.97 -23.38 -12.60
N GLY A 146 3.08 -23.54 -11.62
CA GLY A 146 1.67 -23.80 -11.85
C GLY A 146 0.89 -22.63 -12.47
N GLU A 147 -0.41 -22.83 -12.63
CA GLU A 147 -1.34 -21.80 -13.11
C GLU A 147 -2.14 -21.21 -11.93
N LEU A 148 -2.04 -19.89 -11.75
CA LEU A 148 -2.82 -19.13 -10.78
C LEU A 148 -4.01 -18.48 -11.49
N ILE A 149 -5.22 -18.74 -11.00
CA ILE A 149 -6.48 -18.25 -11.59
C ILE A 149 -7.23 -17.45 -10.54
N ILE A 150 -7.44 -16.15 -10.77
CA ILE A 150 -8.12 -15.24 -9.85
C ILE A 150 -9.31 -14.58 -10.56
N PRO A 151 -10.52 -14.59 -9.97
CA PRO A 151 -11.66 -13.89 -10.55
C PRO A 151 -11.48 -12.37 -10.51
N THR A 152 -11.94 -11.70 -11.56
CA THR A 152 -12.05 -10.24 -11.65
C THR A 152 -13.50 -9.80 -11.39
N THR A 153 -13.70 -8.54 -11.02
CA THR A 153 -15.00 -7.92 -10.70
C THR A 153 -15.98 -7.94 -11.88
N ASN A 154 -15.50 -7.97 -13.11
CA ASN A 154 -16.31 -8.11 -14.32
C ASN A 154 -16.72 -9.58 -14.63
N GLY A 155 -16.42 -10.53 -13.74
CA GLY A 155 -16.72 -11.95 -13.91
C GLY A 155 -15.76 -12.71 -14.83
N ALA A 156 -14.71 -12.07 -15.32
CA ALA A 156 -13.60 -12.74 -16.00
C ALA A 156 -12.60 -13.32 -15.00
N PHE A 157 -11.47 -13.81 -15.51
CA PHE A 157 -10.39 -14.38 -14.70
C PHE A 157 -9.04 -13.85 -15.16
N LEU A 158 -8.23 -13.40 -14.22
CA LEU A 158 -6.79 -13.26 -14.41
C LEU A 158 -6.16 -14.66 -14.32
N ARG A 159 -5.45 -15.05 -15.36
CA ARG A 159 -4.69 -16.31 -15.43
C ARG A 159 -3.22 -15.97 -15.55
N LEU A 160 -2.43 -16.51 -14.63
CA LEU A 160 -0.99 -16.28 -14.55
C LEU A 160 -0.29 -17.64 -14.61
N HIS A 161 0.61 -17.79 -15.56
CA HIS A 161 1.44 -18.97 -15.71
C HIS A 161 2.77 -18.71 -15.02
N LEU A 162 3.02 -19.33 -13.87
CA LEU A 162 4.20 -19.00 -13.06
C LEU A 162 5.53 -19.51 -13.67
N SER A 163 5.46 -20.25 -14.78
CA SER A 163 6.61 -20.48 -15.66
C SER A 163 7.09 -19.19 -16.35
N GLU A 164 6.18 -18.23 -16.58
CA GLU A 164 6.51 -16.91 -17.11
C GLU A 164 7.01 -16.00 -15.98
N ARG A 165 8.15 -15.34 -16.23
CA ARG A 165 8.84 -14.55 -15.19
C ARG A 165 7.98 -13.39 -14.67
N ALA A 166 7.29 -12.68 -15.57
CA ALA A 166 6.46 -11.53 -15.21
C ALA A 166 5.26 -11.95 -14.34
N ASP A 167 4.59 -13.04 -14.72
CA ASP A 167 3.48 -13.63 -13.99
C ASP A 167 3.92 -14.10 -12.60
N LYS A 168 5.05 -14.80 -12.54
CA LYS A 168 5.64 -15.27 -11.28
C LYS A 168 5.99 -14.11 -10.35
N GLU A 169 6.63 -13.06 -10.89
CA GLU A 169 7.04 -11.89 -10.12
C GLU A 169 5.82 -11.14 -9.57
N PHE A 170 4.78 -10.92 -10.39
CA PHE A 170 3.54 -10.32 -9.92
C PHE A 170 2.86 -11.15 -8.82
N ALA A 171 2.65 -12.45 -9.07
CA ALA A 171 1.93 -13.32 -8.15
C ALA A 171 2.64 -13.46 -6.80
N THR A 172 3.94 -13.78 -6.83
CA THR A 172 4.72 -13.98 -5.61
C THR A 172 4.87 -12.69 -4.81
N SER A 173 5.12 -11.55 -5.48
CA SER A 173 5.18 -10.25 -4.80
C SER A 173 3.84 -9.88 -4.14
N LEU A 174 2.72 -10.19 -4.78
CA LEU A 174 1.39 -9.86 -4.24
C LEU A 174 1.03 -10.72 -3.04
N VAL A 175 1.31 -12.03 -3.12
CA VAL A 175 1.15 -12.96 -2.00
C VAL A 175 1.97 -12.51 -0.80
N LEU A 176 3.25 -12.21 -1.00
CA LEU A 176 4.14 -11.76 0.06
C LEU A 176 3.66 -10.45 0.69
N LEU A 177 3.24 -9.48 -0.12
CA LEU A 177 2.71 -8.20 0.37
C LEU A 177 1.46 -8.40 1.24
N VAL A 178 0.50 -9.20 0.78
CA VAL A 178 -0.73 -9.49 1.54
C VAL A 178 -0.41 -10.23 2.84
N ASN A 179 0.48 -11.21 2.80
CA ASN A 179 0.90 -11.95 3.99
C ASN A 179 1.62 -11.04 4.99
N ASN A 180 2.45 -10.11 4.51
CA ASN A 180 3.15 -9.17 5.37
C ASN A 180 2.21 -8.12 5.98
N ILE A 181 1.17 -7.68 5.26
CA ILE A 181 0.12 -6.83 5.85
C ILE A 181 -0.60 -7.59 6.98
N ARG A 182 -0.87 -8.89 6.80
CA ARG A 182 -1.44 -9.73 7.87
C ARG A 182 -0.49 -9.90 9.05
N ARG A 183 0.81 -10.09 8.82
CA ARG A 183 1.81 -10.15 9.90
C ARG A 183 1.95 -8.81 10.63
N ALA A 184 1.87 -7.69 9.92
CA ALA A 184 1.85 -6.36 10.54
C ALA A 184 0.65 -6.21 11.50
N ASN A 185 -0.48 -6.83 11.19
CA ASN A 185 -1.62 -6.91 12.10
C ASN A 185 -1.33 -7.73 13.36
N GLU A 186 -0.60 -8.84 13.25
CA GLU A 186 -0.18 -9.64 14.41
C GLU A 186 0.76 -8.82 15.31
N ILE A 187 1.71 -8.10 14.72
CA ILE A 187 2.61 -7.18 15.43
C ILE A 187 1.79 -6.11 16.17
N HIS A 188 0.81 -5.50 15.51
CA HIS A 188 -0.09 -4.54 16.15
C HIS A 188 -0.79 -5.11 17.37
N GLN A 189 -1.35 -6.33 17.27
CA GLN A 189 -2.04 -6.97 18.40
C GLN A 189 -1.13 -7.19 19.61
N ASP A 190 0.15 -7.45 19.39
CA ASP A 190 1.13 -7.58 20.47
C ASP A 190 1.54 -6.22 21.04
N LEU A 191 1.70 -5.20 20.19
CA LEU A 191 1.96 -3.82 20.62
C LEU A 191 0.78 -3.21 21.39
N ALA A 192 -0.45 -3.53 21.02
CA ALA A 192 -1.66 -3.07 21.70
C ALA A 192 -1.78 -3.60 23.15
N LYS A 193 -1.05 -4.68 23.49
CA LYS A 193 -0.96 -5.22 24.86
C LYS A 193 0.13 -4.53 25.70
N SER A 194 0.98 -3.71 25.09
CA SER A 194 2.03 -2.94 25.78
C SER A 194 1.42 -1.81 26.61
N GLU A 195 2.05 -1.49 27.76
CA GLU A 195 1.67 -0.31 28.57
C GLU A 195 1.85 1.01 27.78
N ILE A 196 2.80 1.01 26.85
CA ILE A 196 3.12 2.14 25.98
C ILE A 196 2.75 1.68 24.58
N SER A 197 1.48 1.79 24.19
CA SER A 197 1.06 1.60 22.81
C SER A 197 1.79 2.66 21.96
N PRO A 198 2.72 2.32 21.06
CA PRO A 198 3.43 3.29 20.25
C PRO A 198 2.57 3.73 19.05
N ALA A 199 3.00 4.79 18.35
CA ALA A 199 2.47 5.04 17.01
C ALA A 199 3.11 4.04 16.03
N GLU A 200 2.43 3.67 14.95
CA GLU A 200 2.85 2.60 14.04
C GLU A 200 2.91 3.12 12.60
N LEU A 201 4.09 3.05 11.98
CA LEU A 201 4.27 3.34 10.57
C LEU A 201 4.56 2.05 9.82
N ILE A 202 3.63 1.63 8.96
CA ILE A 202 3.76 0.44 8.11
C ILE A 202 4.11 0.92 6.71
N THR A 203 5.22 0.43 6.15
CA THR A 203 5.70 0.82 4.81
C THR A 203 5.90 -0.40 3.92
N GLY A 204 5.71 -0.26 2.61
CA GLY A 204 6.04 -1.33 1.67
C GLY A 204 6.10 -0.87 0.22
N ARG A 205 6.62 -1.75 -0.65
CA ARG A 205 6.68 -1.53 -2.09
C ARG A 205 6.01 -2.66 -2.86
N PHE A 206 5.37 -2.31 -3.97
CA PHE A 206 4.84 -3.27 -4.94
C PHE A 206 5.33 -2.98 -6.36
N GLY A 207 6.12 -3.92 -6.90
CA GLY A 207 6.68 -3.90 -8.24
C GLY A 207 5.86 -4.65 -9.31
N GLY A 208 4.90 -5.48 -8.89
CA GLY A 208 4.31 -6.50 -9.75
C GLY A 208 3.55 -5.96 -10.97
N ILE A 209 2.89 -4.79 -10.85
CA ILE A 209 2.17 -4.20 -12.00
C ILE A 209 3.14 -3.81 -13.11
N LYS A 210 4.29 -3.21 -12.74
CA LYS A 210 5.34 -2.87 -13.69
C LYS A 210 5.85 -4.11 -14.41
N ALA A 211 6.07 -5.22 -13.69
CA ALA A 211 6.51 -6.48 -14.30
C ALA A 211 5.51 -6.99 -15.36
N LEU A 212 4.20 -6.94 -15.08
CA LEU A 212 3.18 -7.29 -16.06
C LEU A 212 3.16 -6.32 -17.25
N GLN A 213 3.27 -5.02 -17.01
CA GLN A 213 3.26 -4.02 -18.09
C GLN A 213 4.47 -4.10 -19.00
N ASP A 214 5.66 -4.30 -18.43
CA ASP A 214 6.89 -4.43 -19.19
C ASP A 214 6.86 -5.68 -20.10
N HIS A 215 6.05 -6.70 -19.77
CA HIS A 215 5.91 -7.93 -20.57
C HIS A 215 4.69 -7.93 -21.52
N TYR A 216 3.50 -7.57 -21.05
CA TYR A 216 2.23 -7.66 -21.79
C TYR A 216 1.71 -6.32 -22.33
N GLY A 217 2.34 -5.20 -21.96
CA GLY A 217 1.79 -3.86 -22.19
C GLY A 217 0.76 -3.46 -21.14
N LYS A 218 0.14 -2.28 -21.29
CA LYS A 218 -0.75 -1.69 -20.29
C LYS A 218 -2.17 -2.28 -20.23
N GLU A 219 -2.58 -3.00 -21.27
CA GLU A 219 -3.94 -3.53 -21.43
C GLU A 219 -3.99 -5.05 -21.13
N GLY A 220 -5.20 -5.62 -21.08
CA GLY A 220 -5.39 -7.07 -20.95
C GLY A 220 -4.93 -7.61 -19.59
N ILE A 221 -3.84 -8.39 -19.59
CA ILE A 221 -3.31 -9.06 -18.38
C ILE A 221 -2.86 -8.02 -17.36
N ALA A 222 -2.14 -6.97 -17.76
CA ALA A 222 -1.68 -5.95 -16.81
C ALA A 222 -2.84 -5.17 -16.18
N GLN A 223 -3.89 -4.89 -16.96
CA GLN A 223 -5.10 -4.24 -16.44
C GLN A 223 -5.84 -5.14 -15.45
N SER A 224 -5.98 -6.44 -15.78
CA SER A 224 -6.59 -7.42 -14.88
C SER A 224 -5.74 -7.63 -13.62
N GLY A 225 -4.41 -7.59 -13.76
CA GLY A 225 -3.47 -7.63 -12.64
C GLY A 225 -3.61 -6.43 -11.70
N LEU A 226 -3.83 -5.23 -12.24
CA LEU A 226 -4.08 -4.03 -11.45
C LEU A 226 -5.38 -4.13 -10.66
N GLU A 227 -6.43 -4.66 -11.28
CA GLU A 227 -7.71 -4.89 -10.62
C GLU A 227 -7.58 -5.90 -9.47
N VAL A 228 -6.90 -7.03 -9.71
CA VAL A 228 -6.63 -8.03 -8.68
C VAL A 228 -5.78 -7.45 -7.54
N PHE A 229 -4.78 -6.62 -7.86
CA PHE A 229 -3.98 -5.90 -6.87
C PHE A 229 -4.87 -5.01 -5.99
N VAL A 230 -5.68 -4.14 -6.60
CA VAL A 230 -6.60 -3.24 -5.90
C VAL A 230 -7.54 -4.00 -4.96
N ASN A 231 -8.16 -5.07 -5.45
CA ASN A 231 -9.05 -5.90 -4.66
C ASN A 231 -8.32 -6.58 -3.48
N SER A 232 -7.12 -7.12 -3.74
CA SER A 232 -6.31 -7.79 -2.72
C SER A 232 -5.89 -6.85 -1.60
N ILE A 233 -5.41 -5.65 -1.95
CA ILE A 233 -4.97 -4.65 -0.98
C ILE A 233 -6.15 -4.09 -0.20
N SER A 234 -7.28 -3.80 -0.85
CA SER A 234 -8.50 -3.37 -0.16
C SER A 234 -8.93 -4.39 0.90
N LYS A 235 -9.02 -5.68 0.53
CA LYS A 235 -9.42 -6.74 1.45
C LYS A 235 -8.44 -6.94 2.60
N ALA A 236 -7.13 -6.86 2.33
CA ALA A 236 -6.10 -6.90 3.36
C ALA A 236 -6.17 -5.68 4.30
N PHE A 237 -6.38 -4.49 3.74
CA PHE A 237 -6.50 -3.24 4.49
C PHE A 237 -7.75 -3.20 5.37
N SER A 238 -8.92 -3.65 4.89
CA SER A 238 -10.12 -3.74 5.73
C SER A 238 -9.93 -4.66 6.94
N SER A 239 -9.12 -5.73 6.77
CA SER A 239 -8.74 -6.62 7.88
C SER A 239 -7.86 -5.89 8.91
N LEU A 240 -6.92 -5.08 8.42
CA LEU A 240 -6.07 -4.22 9.25
C LEU A 240 -6.93 -3.19 10.01
N GLN A 241 -7.76 -2.41 9.31
CA GLN A 241 -8.66 -1.41 9.92
C GLN A 241 -9.54 -1.98 11.03
N SER A 242 -10.08 -3.19 10.83
CA SER A 242 -10.90 -3.87 11.82
C SER A 242 -10.13 -4.18 13.10
N ALA A 243 -8.85 -4.54 12.99
CA ALA A 243 -8.01 -4.86 14.14
C ALA A 243 -7.62 -3.63 14.96
N TYR A 244 -7.45 -2.48 14.31
CA TYR A 244 -7.29 -1.19 14.99
C TYR A 244 -8.61 -0.63 15.53
N GLN A 245 -9.70 -1.42 15.59
CA GLN A 245 -11.02 -1.03 16.11
C GLN A 245 -11.61 0.23 15.45
N GLY A 246 -11.24 0.51 14.20
CA GLY A 246 -11.62 1.75 13.51
C GLY A 246 -10.88 3.01 13.99
N LEU A 247 -9.85 2.87 14.83
CA LEU A 247 -8.92 3.94 15.21
C LEU A 247 -7.79 4.13 14.19
N MET A 248 -7.62 3.18 13.27
CA MET A 248 -7.03 3.54 11.99
C MET A 248 -8.05 4.44 11.29
N PRO A 249 -7.62 5.60 10.80
CA PRO A 249 -8.49 6.43 10.01
C PRO A 249 -8.87 5.59 8.80
N ASN A 250 -9.98 5.97 8.17
CA ASN A 250 -10.30 5.46 6.86
C ASN A 250 -9.11 5.66 5.86
N SER A 251 -8.13 6.51 6.20
CA SER A 251 -6.90 6.87 5.50
C SER A 251 -5.86 5.76 5.22
N LEU A 252 -6.07 4.94 4.18
CA LEU A 252 -4.96 4.35 3.43
C LEU A 252 -4.33 5.43 2.54
N ILE A 253 -3.03 5.72 2.71
CA ILE A 253 -2.30 6.60 1.77
C ILE A 253 -1.68 5.71 0.69
N ILE A 254 -2.36 5.60 -0.45
CA ILE A 254 -1.79 5.01 -1.66
C ILE A 254 -0.99 6.10 -2.35
N ILE A 255 0.31 5.84 -2.57
CA ILE A 255 1.19 6.77 -3.27
C ILE A 255 1.47 6.18 -4.66
N PRO A 256 0.70 6.56 -5.70
CA PRO A 256 1.07 6.24 -7.06
C PRO A 256 2.39 6.95 -7.40
N ILE A 257 3.34 6.17 -7.94
CA ILE A 257 4.68 6.54 -8.41
C ILE A 257 5.00 8.03 -8.28
N CYS A 258 5.73 8.38 -7.23
CA CYS A 258 6.96 9.16 -7.31
C CYS A 258 7.61 9.28 -5.91
N LEU A 259 7.74 8.17 -5.17
CA LEU A 259 8.15 8.23 -3.77
C LEU A 259 8.97 6.99 -3.43
N GLN A 260 10.28 7.05 -3.66
CA GLN A 260 11.20 6.05 -3.12
C GLN A 260 11.41 6.36 -1.64
N ILE A 261 10.99 5.45 -0.76
CA ILE A 261 11.35 5.48 0.66
C ILE A 261 12.80 4.97 0.78
N GLN A 262 13.71 5.81 1.27
CA GLN A 262 15.05 5.43 1.67
C GLN A 262 15.19 5.60 3.18
N PHE A 263 15.54 4.49 3.85
CA PHE A 263 15.90 4.46 5.27
C PHE A 263 17.35 4.94 5.40
N VAL A 264 17.62 5.97 6.21
CA VAL A 264 18.98 6.42 6.55
C VAL A 264 19.19 6.41 8.06
#